data_AF-A0A6I1JQV1-F1
#
_entry.id   AF-A0A6I1JQV1-F1
#
_cell.length_a   1.000
_cell.length_b   1.000
_cell.length_c   1.000
_cell.angle_alpha   90.00
_cell.angle_beta   90.00
_cell.angle_gamma   90.00
#
_symmetry.space_group_name_H-M   'P 1'
#
loop_
_entity.id
_entity.type
_entity.pdbx_description
1 polymer ?
#
loop_
_entity_poly.entity_id
_entity_poly.type
_entity_poly.pdbx_seq_one_letter_code
_entity_poly.pdbx_strand_id
1 'polypeptide(L)'
;MKILVPVKRVVDYNVKIRVKPDGSGVELANVKMSMNPFDEIAVEEAIRLKEKGAATEIVVVSIGPQGAAETIRTALAMGADRGIHVKTDATVEPLAVAKILKGVVGEEAPGLVILGKQAIDDDANQTGQMLSALLGWSQGTFASKVEVAGDAVSVTREVDGGLQTVKLKTPAIVTTDLRLNEPRYASLPNIMKAKKKPIDEKTPETYGVDVAPRLKVLKTTEPGGRKAGVKVASVAELVGKLKNEAGVL
;
A
#
# COMPACT_ATOMS: atom_id res chain seq x y z
N MET A 1 -0.74 4.13 -21.81
CA MET A 1 0.25 3.13 -21.32
C MET A 1 -0.43 2.10 -20.44
N LYS A 2 0.17 0.93 -20.21
CA LYS A 2 -0.30 -0.01 -19.17
C LYS A 2 0.18 0.47 -17.79
N ILE A 3 -0.68 0.38 -16.77
CA ILE A 3 -0.35 0.66 -15.37
C ILE A 3 -0.42 -0.63 -14.56
N LEU A 4 0.60 -0.90 -13.76
CA LEU A 4 0.58 -1.98 -12.76
C LEU A 4 0.29 -1.39 -11.37
N VAL A 5 -0.65 -1.97 -10.65
CA VAL A 5 -1.05 -1.53 -9.30
C VAL A 5 -0.95 -2.67 -8.31
N PRO A 6 0.15 -2.76 -7.55
CA PRO A 6 0.25 -3.64 -6.39
C PRO A 6 -0.77 -3.25 -5.30
N VAL A 7 -1.51 -4.24 -4.80
CA VAL A 7 -2.46 -4.09 -3.68
C VAL A 7 -2.20 -5.16 -2.62
N LYS A 8 -2.24 -4.79 -1.36
CA LYS A 8 -2.01 -5.69 -0.21
C LYS A 8 -3.30 -5.88 0.58
N ARG A 9 -3.51 -7.13 1.01
CA ARG A 9 -4.54 -7.51 1.98
C ARG A 9 -4.00 -7.36 3.39
N VAL A 10 -4.62 -6.51 4.19
CA VAL A 10 -4.19 -6.20 5.56
C VAL A 10 -5.39 -6.27 6.52
N VAL A 11 -5.14 -6.20 7.82
CA VAL A 11 -6.19 -6.01 8.81
C VAL A 11 -6.87 -4.66 8.58
N ASP A 12 -8.21 -4.61 8.65
CA ASP A 12 -8.95 -3.37 8.50
C ASP A 12 -8.50 -2.33 9.52
N TYR A 13 -8.24 -1.11 9.06
CA TYR A 13 -7.67 -0.03 9.89
C TYR A 13 -8.58 0.37 11.07
N ASN A 14 -9.86 0.01 11.05
CA ASN A 14 -10.78 0.23 12.17
C ASN A 14 -10.70 -0.88 13.24
N VAL A 15 -9.98 -1.96 12.99
CA VAL A 15 -9.82 -3.06 13.94
C VAL A 15 -8.71 -2.76 14.92
N LYS A 16 -9.03 -2.80 16.21
CA LYS A 16 -8.03 -2.84 17.26
C LYS A 16 -7.38 -4.23 17.30
N ILE A 17 -6.16 -4.32 16.78
CA ILE A 17 -5.34 -5.54 16.83
C ILE A 17 -4.96 -5.90 18.27
N ARG A 18 -4.73 -7.20 18.50
CA ARG A 18 -4.23 -7.73 19.77
C ARG A 18 -2.98 -8.55 19.50
N VAL A 19 -2.01 -8.47 20.40
CA VAL A 19 -0.83 -9.32 20.34
C VAL A 19 -1.19 -10.70 20.91
N LYS A 20 -0.70 -11.76 20.26
CA LYS A 20 -0.91 -13.12 20.76
C LYS A 20 -0.25 -13.29 22.13
N PRO A 21 -0.86 -14.07 23.06
CA PRO A 21 -0.30 -14.27 24.39
C PRO A 21 1.13 -14.86 24.40
N ASP A 22 1.48 -15.62 23.37
CA ASP A 22 2.81 -16.22 23.19
C ASP A 22 3.85 -15.25 22.59
N GLY A 23 3.45 -14.03 22.20
CA GLY A 23 4.32 -13.03 21.58
C GLY A 23 4.80 -13.38 20.17
N SER A 24 4.21 -14.39 19.52
CA SER A 24 4.59 -14.83 18.17
C SER A 24 4.16 -13.86 17.07
N GLY A 25 3.24 -12.94 17.37
CA GLY A 25 2.72 -11.96 16.41
C GLY A 25 1.40 -11.37 16.84
N VAL A 26 0.65 -10.85 15.87
CA VAL A 26 -0.70 -10.31 16.04
C VAL A 26 -1.74 -11.41 15.81
N GLU A 27 -2.87 -11.33 16.54
CA GLU A 27 -4.02 -12.20 16.31
C GLU A 27 -4.75 -11.79 15.02
N LEU A 28 -4.84 -12.72 14.06
CA LEU A 28 -5.46 -12.50 12.75
C LEU A 28 -6.69 -13.40 12.54
N ALA A 29 -6.92 -14.36 13.43
CA ALA A 29 -8.08 -15.25 13.34
C ALA A 29 -9.37 -14.45 13.56
N ASN A 30 -10.34 -14.63 12.65
CA ASN A 30 -11.64 -13.96 12.67
C ASN A 30 -11.58 -12.42 12.68
N VAL A 31 -10.46 -11.86 12.21
CA VAL A 31 -10.29 -10.41 12.05
C VAL A 31 -10.76 -10.01 10.66
N LYS A 32 -11.48 -8.89 10.56
CA LYS A 32 -11.86 -8.30 9.28
C LYS A 32 -10.60 -7.84 8.55
N MET A 33 -10.45 -8.30 7.32
CA MET A 33 -9.36 -7.93 6.42
C MET A 33 -9.91 -7.06 5.28
N SER A 34 -9.07 -6.17 4.76
CA SER A 34 -9.42 -5.21 3.70
C SER A 34 -8.22 -4.93 2.79
N MET A 35 -8.45 -4.13 1.75
CA MET A 35 -7.35 -3.51 1.02
C MET A 35 -6.63 -2.52 1.95
N ASN A 36 -5.30 -2.43 1.81
CA ASN A 36 -4.52 -1.39 2.45
C ASN A 36 -4.98 -0.01 1.97
N PRO A 37 -5.24 0.98 2.87
CA PRO A 37 -5.78 2.27 2.48
C PRO A 37 -4.97 3.02 1.42
N PHE A 38 -3.63 2.94 1.49
CA PHE A 38 -2.78 3.57 0.47
C PHE A 38 -2.90 2.92 -0.90
N ASP A 39 -3.24 1.62 -0.94
CA ASP A 39 -3.41 0.89 -2.19
C ASP A 39 -4.77 1.21 -2.83
N GLU A 40 -5.81 1.52 -2.05
CA GLU A 40 -7.09 2.03 -2.59
C GLU A 40 -6.87 3.35 -3.35
N ILE A 41 -6.02 4.23 -2.80
CA ILE A 41 -5.60 5.49 -3.42
C ILE A 41 -4.83 5.23 -4.72
N ALA A 42 -3.95 4.22 -4.74
CA ALA A 42 -3.19 3.82 -5.92
C ALA A 42 -4.09 3.29 -7.05
N VAL A 43 -5.08 2.46 -6.70
CA VAL A 43 -6.09 1.95 -7.63
C VAL A 43 -6.92 3.10 -8.19
N GLU A 44 -7.40 4.02 -7.35
CA GLU A 44 -8.16 5.18 -7.79
C GLU A 44 -7.35 6.06 -8.75
N GLU A 45 -6.08 6.34 -8.44
CA GLU A 45 -5.26 7.18 -9.32
C GLU A 45 -5.06 6.52 -10.69
N ALA A 46 -4.80 5.21 -10.72
CA ALA A 46 -4.69 4.48 -11.98
C ALA A 46 -5.99 4.57 -12.81
N ILE A 47 -7.16 4.48 -12.17
CA ILE A 47 -8.46 4.64 -12.83
C ILE A 47 -8.63 6.06 -13.36
N ARG A 48 -8.32 7.09 -12.58
CA ARG A 48 -8.39 8.50 -13.02
C ARG A 48 -7.47 8.77 -14.21
N LEU A 49 -6.27 8.18 -14.22
CA LEU A 49 -5.34 8.29 -15.36
C LEU A 49 -5.90 7.58 -16.61
N LYS A 50 -6.59 6.46 -16.44
CA LYS A 50 -7.29 5.79 -17.55
C LYS A 50 -8.45 6.62 -18.08
N GLU A 51 -9.27 7.22 -17.21
CA GLU A 51 -10.38 8.10 -17.58
C GLU A 51 -9.90 9.34 -18.34
N LYS A 52 -8.69 9.83 -18.04
CA LYS A 52 -8.02 10.94 -18.76
C LYS A 52 -7.33 10.49 -20.06
N GLY A 53 -7.39 9.21 -20.43
CA GLY A 53 -6.74 8.67 -21.62
C GLY A 53 -5.22 8.45 -21.53
N ALA A 54 -4.62 8.63 -20.35
CA ALA A 54 -3.19 8.37 -20.14
C ALA A 54 -2.87 6.87 -19.99
N ALA A 55 -3.84 6.09 -19.49
CA ALA A 55 -3.73 4.64 -19.37
C ALA A 55 -4.66 3.90 -20.34
N THR A 56 -4.21 2.75 -20.84
CA THR A 56 -4.99 1.87 -21.72
C THR A 56 -5.47 0.62 -20.99
N GLU A 57 -4.71 0.17 -19.99
CA GLU A 57 -5.00 -1.03 -19.19
C GLU A 57 -4.44 -0.85 -17.77
N ILE A 58 -5.20 -1.31 -16.78
CA ILE A 58 -4.82 -1.35 -15.37
C ILE A 58 -4.77 -2.82 -14.94
N VAL A 59 -3.57 -3.29 -14.63
CA VAL A 59 -3.33 -4.63 -14.09
C VAL A 59 -3.10 -4.49 -12.60
N VAL A 60 -3.92 -5.14 -11.78
CA VAL A 60 -3.74 -5.17 -10.32
C VAL A 60 -3.02 -6.44 -9.92
N VAL A 61 -2.10 -6.37 -8.96
CA VAL A 61 -1.37 -7.54 -8.48
C VAL A 61 -1.40 -7.61 -6.96
N SER A 62 -1.65 -8.80 -6.42
CA SER A 62 -1.53 -9.04 -4.97
C SER A 62 -0.72 -10.29 -4.71
N ILE A 63 0.11 -10.26 -3.66
CA ILE A 63 0.99 -11.35 -3.25
C ILE A 63 0.55 -11.79 -1.86
N GLY A 64 0.28 -13.07 -1.68
CA GLY A 64 -0.12 -13.62 -0.38
C GLY A 64 -1.10 -14.78 -0.48
N PRO A 65 -1.80 -15.11 0.62
CA PRO A 65 -2.63 -16.31 0.71
C PRO A 65 -3.86 -16.20 -0.19
N GLN A 66 -4.65 -17.28 -0.30
CA GLN A 66 -5.86 -17.32 -1.13
C GLN A 66 -6.79 -16.11 -0.93
N GLY A 67 -6.92 -15.61 0.30
CA GLY A 67 -7.75 -14.44 0.61
C GLY A 67 -7.33 -13.14 -0.10
N ALA A 68 -6.08 -13.02 -0.58
CA ALA A 68 -5.62 -11.87 -1.35
C ALA A 68 -6.37 -11.69 -2.67
N ALA A 69 -6.93 -12.78 -3.23
CA ALA A 69 -7.78 -12.72 -4.41
C ALA A 69 -9.05 -11.88 -4.17
N GLU A 70 -9.56 -11.79 -2.94
CA GLU A 70 -10.70 -10.92 -2.60
C GLU A 70 -10.32 -9.44 -2.73
N THR A 71 -9.13 -9.06 -2.29
CA THR A 71 -8.60 -7.69 -2.45
C THR A 71 -8.44 -7.31 -3.91
N ILE A 72 -7.97 -8.24 -4.74
CA ILE A 72 -7.92 -8.06 -6.20
C ILE A 72 -9.34 -7.83 -6.75
N ARG A 73 -10.33 -8.64 -6.33
CA ARG A 73 -11.73 -8.46 -6.76
C ARG A 73 -12.29 -7.09 -6.38
N THR A 74 -11.93 -6.54 -5.23
CA THR A 74 -12.28 -5.17 -4.84
C THR A 74 -11.71 -4.15 -5.83
N ALA A 75 -10.42 -4.24 -6.16
CA ALA A 75 -9.81 -3.33 -7.14
C ALA A 75 -10.42 -3.46 -8.55
N LEU A 76 -10.77 -4.68 -8.96
CA LEU A 76 -11.50 -4.96 -10.21
C LEU A 76 -12.91 -4.36 -10.23
N ALA A 77 -13.56 -4.29 -9.07
CA ALA A 77 -14.87 -3.66 -8.91
C ALA A 77 -14.78 -2.13 -8.88
N MET A 78 -13.66 -1.56 -8.42
CA MET A 78 -13.41 -0.12 -8.50
C MET A 78 -13.21 0.32 -9.96
N GLY A 79 -12.47 -0.45 -10.75
CA GLY A 79 -12.25 -0.12 -12.17
C GLY A 79 -11.05 -0.77 -12.85
N ALA A 80 -10.23 -1.55 -12.15
CA ALA A 80 -9.10 -2.26 -12.76
C ALA A 80 -9.56 -3.28 -13.81
N ASP A 81 -8.72 -3.58 -14.81
CA ASP A 81 -9.11 -4.41 -15.95
C ASP A 81 -9.00 -5.90 -15.65
N ARG A 82 -7.88 -6.31 -15.05
CA ARG A 82 -7.61 -7.70 -14.66
C ARG A 82 -6.62 -7.79 -13.51
N GLY A 83 -6.55 -8.97 -12.90
CA GLY A 83 -5.70 -9.23 -11.74
C GLY A 83 -4.63 -10.28 -11.97
N ILE A 84 -3.59 -10.22 -11.17
CA ILE A 84 -2.58 -11.25 -10.99
C ILE A 84 -2.51 -11.56 -9.50
N HIS A 85 -2.74 -12.81 -9.12
CA HIS A 85 -2.57 -13.29 -7.75
C HIS A 85 -1.31 -14.12 -7.69
N VAL A 86 -0.26 -13.61 -7.05
CA VAL A 86 0.93 -14.40 -6.74
C VAL A 86 0.70 -15.09 -5.40
N LYS A 87 0.23 -16.33 -5.46
CA LYS A 87 -0.25 -17.08 -4.31
C LYS A 87 0.91 -17.67 -3.51
N THR A 88 0.90 -17.41 -2.22
CA THR A 88 1.82 -18.02 -1.25
C THR A 88 1.25 -17.90 0.16
N ASP A 89 1.42 -18.95 0.97
CA ASP A 89 1.04 -18.93 2.38
C ASP A 89 2.19 -18.43 3.27
N ALA A 90 3.36 -18.15 2.69
CA ALA A 90 4.49 -17.58 3.41
C ALA A 90 4.27 -16.10 3.74
N THR A 91 4.80 -15.66 4.88
CA THR A 91 4.95 -14.23 5.15
C THR A 91 6.05 -13.67 4.25
N VAL A 92 5.69 -12.71 3.38
CA VAL A 92 6.61 -12.17 2.37
C VAL A 92 7.11 -10.79 2.79
N GLU A 93 8.44 -10.66 2.92
CA GLU A 93 9.09 -9.38 3.24
C GLU A 93 9.10 -8.41 2.04
N PRO A 94 9.19 -7.09 2.26
CA PRO A 94 9.22 -6.08 1.19
C PRO A 94 10.22 -6.36 0.06
N LEU A 95 11.38 -6.93 0.37
CA LEU A 95 12.39 -7.29 -0.63
C LEU A 95 11.90 -8.41 -1.56
N ALA A 96 11.27 -9.45 -1.02
CA ALA A 96 10.73 -10.55 -1.81
C ALA A 96 9.51 -10.07 -2.63
N VAL A 97 8.65 -9.22 -2.04
CA VAL A 97 7.57 -8.54 -2.77
C VAL A 97 8.15 -7.76 -3.96
N ALA A 98 9.17 -6.92 -3.75
CA ALA A 98 9.78 -6.13 -4.83
C ALA A 98 10.43 -7.00 -5.92
N LYS A 99 11.03 -8.14 -5.59
CA LYS A 99 11.56 -9.09 -6.57
C LYS A 99 10.47 -9.76 -7.39
N ILE A 100 9.37 -10.19 -6.77
CA ILE A 100 8.21 -10.74 -7.48
C ILE A 100 7.62 -9.69 -8.40
N LEU A 101 7.41 -8.47 -7.90
CA LEU A 101 6.90 -7.35 -8.70
C LEU A 101 7.82 -7.03 -9.88
N LYS A 102 9.14 -7.15 -9.73
CA LYS A 102 10.08 -7.03 -10.86
C LYS A 102 9.83 -8.10 -11.92
N GLY A 103 9.56 -9.35 -11.52
CA GLY A 103 9.16 -10.42 -12.45
C GLY A 103 7.86 -10.09 -13.19
N VAL A 104 6.84 -9.65 -12.46
CA VAL A 104 5.55 -9.21 -13.01
C VAL A 104 5.73 -8.03 -13.97
N VAL A 105 6.56 -7.04 -13.63
CA VAL A 105 6.90 -5.91 -14.51
C VAL A 105 7.57 -6.40 -15.80
N GLY A 106 8.42 -7.43 -15.74
CA GLY A 106 9.04 -8.03 -16.92
C GLY A 106 8.03 -8.71 -17.85
N GLU A 107 7.04 -9.41 -17.30
CA GLU A 107 5.95 -10.06 -18.06
C GLU A 107 4.97 -9.02 -18.63
N GLU A 108 4.62 -8.01 -17.85
CA GLU A 108 3.55 -7.07 -18.18
C GLU A 108 4.02 -5.83 -18.94
N ALA A 109 5.29 -5.46 -18.84
CA ALA A 109 5.86 -4.25 -19.41
C ALA A 109 5.02 -2.96 -19.18
N PRO A 110 4.64 -2.63 -17.93
CA PRO A 110 3.90 -1.41 -17.64
C PRO A 110 4.77 -0.16 -17.87
N GLY A 111 4.14 0.94 -18.29
CA GLY A 111 4.79 2.25 -18.36
C GLY A 111 4.85 2.98 -17.03
N LEU A 112 4.05 2.54 -16.05
CA LEU A 112 3.97 3.13 -14.72
C LEU A 112 3.57 2.05 -13.71
N VAL A 113 4.21 2.04 -12.55
CA VAL A 113 3.74 1.28 -11.37
C VAL A 113 3.28 2.28 -10.32
N ILE A 114 2.06 2.11 -9.81
CA ILE A 114 1.51 2.94 -8.73
C ILE A 114 1.19 2.01 -7.57
N LEU A 115 1.76 2.27 -6.39
CA LEU A 115 1.56 1.45 -5.19
C LEU A 115 1.40 2.34 -3.95
N GLY A 116 0.86 1.81 -2.86
CA GLY A 116 0.74 2.56 -1.62
C GLY A 116 2.10 3.00 -1.06
N LYS A 117 2.15 4.15 -0.36
CA LYS A 117 3.33 4.59 0.38
C LYS A 117 3.85 3.49 1.31
N GLN A 118 2.98 2.91 2.11
CA GLN A 118 3.30 1.86 3.06
C GLN A 118 2.10 0.93 3.22
N ALA A 119 2.33 -0.25 3.78
CA ALA A 119 1.25 -1.09 4.27
C ALA A 119 1.10 -0.88 5.78
N ILE A 120 -0.14 -0.74 6.25
CA ILE A 120 -0.44 -0.40 7.65
C ILE A 120 -0.16 -1.53 8.66
N ASP A 121 0.20 -2.71 8.19
CA ASP A 121 0.49 -3.89 9.02
C ASP A 121 2.00 -4.02 9.34
N ASP A 122 2.87 -3.77 8.37
CA ASP A 122 4.33 -3.78 8.54
C ASP A 122 4.95 -2.38 8.70
N ASP A 123 4.22 -1.32 8.32
CA ASP A 123 4.64 0.08 8.31
C ASP A 123 6.03 0.32 7.69
N ALA A 124 6.42 -0.55 6.75
CA ALA A 124 7.82 -0.61 6.30
C ALA A 124 8.20 0.55 5.38
N ASN A 125 7.26 1.05 4.58
CA ASN A 125 7.49 2.07 3.55
C ASN A 125 8.75 1.77 2.69
N GLN A 126 8.84 0.56 2.13
CA GLN A 126 10.06 0.06 1.47
C GLN A 126 9.83 -0.48 0.05
N THR A 127 8.73 -1.20 -0.18
CA THR A 127 8.51 -1.99 -1.40
C THR A 127 8.67 -1.19 -2.69
N GLY A 128 8.11 0.03 -2.75
CA GLY A 128 8.20 0.89 -3.92
C GLY A 128 9.63 1.30 -4.27
N GLN A 129 10.37 1.74 -3.25
CA GLN A 129 11.75 2.19 -3.41
C GLN A 129 12.67 1.02 -3.76
N MET A 130 12.45 -0.15 -3.16
CA MET A 130 13.17 -1.38 -3.51
C MET A 130 12.90 -1.80 -4.96
N LEU A 131 11.64 -1.76 -5.41
CA LEU A 131 11.28 -2.07 -6.80
C LEU A 131 11.95 -1.11 -7.79
N SER A 132 11.94 0.19 -7.51
CA SER A 132 12.65 1.21 -8.29
C SER A 132 14.14 0.89 -8.41
N ALA A 133 14.80 0.56 -7.29
CA ALA A 133 16.22 0.21 -7.29
C ALA A 133 16.51 -1.08 -8.10
N LEU A 134 15.66 -2.11 -7.96
CA LEU A 134 15.82 -3.39 -8.68
C LEU A 134 15.60 -3.29 -10.19
N LEU A 135 14.77 -2.35 -10.64
CA LEU A 135 14.48 -2.07 -12.04
C LEU A 135 15.40 -1.00 -12.65
N GLY A 136 16.05 -0.18 -11.82
CA GLY A 136 16.76 1.02 -12.27
C GLY A 136 15.82 2.13 -12.76
N TRP A 137 14.57 2.16 -12.28
CA TRP A 137 13.54 3.11 -12.70
C TRP A 137 13.50 4.34 -11.79
N SER A 138 13.10 5.49 -12.36
CA SER A 138 12.84 6.71 -11.58
C SER A 138 11.70 6.49 -10.59
N GLN A 139 11.73 7.15 -9.43
CA GLN A 139 10.68 7.06 -8.42
C GLN A 139 10.16 8.43 -7.94
N GLY A 140 8.86 8.50 -7.68
CA GLY A 140 8.19 9.62 -7.03
C GLY A 140 7.40 9.13 -5.82
N THR A 141 8.01 9.17 -4.63
CA THR A 141 7.35 8.71 -3.41
C THR A 141 6.48 9.79 -2.78
N PHE A 142 5.46 9.37 -2.02
CA PHE A 142 4.58 10.26 -1.24
C PHE A 142 3.80 11.24 -2.13
N ALA A 143 3.35 10.76 -3.29
CA ALA A 143 2.66 11.57 -4.27
C ALA A 143 1.32 12.08 -3.72
N SER A 144 1.12 13.39 -3.76
CA SER A 144 -0.18 14.07 -3.57
C SER A 144 -0.73 14.66 -4.86
N LYS A 145 0.04 14.65 -5.96
CA LYS A 145 -0.46 14.92 -7.33
C LYS A 145 0.36 14.14 -8.36
N VAL A 146 -0.31 13.54 -9.34
CA VAL A 146 0.31 12.82 -10.46
C VAL A 146 -0.22 13.36 -11.80
N GLU A 147 0.68 13.77 -12.68
CA GLU A 147 0.36 14.30 -14.00
C GLU A 147 1.21 13.62 -15.07
N VAL A 148 0.57 12.89 -15.98
CA VAL A 148 1.25 12.19 -17.07
C VAL A 148 1.21 13.07 -18.32
N ALA A 149 2.37 13.31 -18.93
CA ALA A 149 2.51 14.09 -20.15
C ALA A 149 3.57 13.46 -21.06
N GLY A 150 3.14 12.87 -22.17
CA GLY A 150 4.02 12.20 -23.12
C GLY A 150 4.79 11.04 -22.48
N ASP A 151 6.13 11.13 -22.50
CA ASP A 151 7.05 10.14 -21.95
C ASP A 151 7.48 10.44 -20.49
N ALA A 152 6.84 11.40 -19.82
CA ALA A 152 7.17 11.79 -18.47
C ALA A 152 5.96 11.84 -17.53
N VAL A 153 6.24 11.68 -16.24
CA VAL A 153 5.28 11.85 -15.14
C VAL A 153 5.79 12.93 -14.21
N SER A 154 5.00 13.97 -13.98
CA SER A 154 5.25 14.98 -12.96
C SER A 154 4.56 14.54 -11.67
N VAL A 155 5.32 14.45 -10.59
CA VAL A 155 4.83 13.99 -9.28
C VAL A 155 5.08 15.09 -8.27
N THR A 156 4.02 15.61 -7.66
CA THR A 156 4.13 16.49 -6.49
C THR A 156 4.07 15.62 -5.25
N ARG A 157 5.08 15.76 -4.39
CA ARG A 157 5.36 14.90 -3.25
C ARG A 157 5.15 15.67 -1.95
N GLU A 158 4.58 15.00 -0.97
CA GLU A 158 4.59 15.45 0.42
C GLU A 158 5.98 15.20 1.02
N VAL A 159 6.62 16.26 1.51
CA VAL A 159 7.89 16.22 2.24
C VAL A 159 7.75 16.99 3.55
N ASP A 160 8.67 16.82 4.49
CA ASP A 160 8.52 17.36 5.85
C ASP A 160 8.27 18.88 5.88
N GLY A 161 8.89 19.64 4.97
CA GLY A 161 8.77 21.09 4.86
C GLY A 161 7.67 21.60 3.92
N GLY A 162 6.86 20.72 3.32
CA GLY A 162 5.82 21.11 2.36
C GLY A 162 5.77 20.21 1.13
N LEU A 163 5.78 20.82 -0.06
CA LEU A 163 5.62 20.11 -1.33
C LEU A 163 6.87 20.18 -2.20
N GLN A 164 7.19 19.09 -2.87
CA GLN A 164 8.26 19.01 -3.87
C GLN A 164 7.75 18.38 -5.16
N THR A 165 7.87 19.08 -6.29
CA THR A 165 7.55 18.52 -7.61
C THR A 165 8.80 17.98 -8.30
N VAL A 166 8.73 16.74 -8.75
CA VAL A 166 9.78 16.06 -9.53
C VAL A 166 9.21 15.59 -10.87
N LYS A 167 10.04 15.62 -11.92
CA LYS A 167 9.69 15.10 -13.24
C LYS A 167 10.45 13.81 -13.50
N LEU A 168 9.73 12.72 -13.72
CA LEU A 168 10.26 11.38 -13.91
C LEU A 168 10.09 10.96 -15.36
N LYS A 169 11.12 10.38 -15.96
CA LYS A 169 11.00 9.74 -17.27
C LYS A 169 10.31 8.39 -17.10
N THR A 170 9.37 8.05 -17.96
CA THR A 170 8.75 6.72 -18.00
C THR A 170 9.71 5.69 -18.64
N PRO A 171 9.73 4.44 -18.17
CA PRO A 171 8.89 3.89 -17.10
C PRO A 171 9.33 4.32 -15.68
N ALA A 172 8.36 4.47 -14.78
CA ALA A 172 8.59 5.01 -13.43
C ALA A 172 7.76 4.30 -12.34
N ILE A 173 8.17 4.49 -11.09
CA ILE A 173 7.46 4.02 -9.89
C ILE A 173 6.90 5.24 -9.13
N VAL A 174 5.63 5.18 -8.74
CA VAL A 174 4.99 6.20 -7.91
C VAL A 174 4.43 5.55 -6.65
N THR A 175 4.66 6.17 -5.49
CA THR A 175 4.01 5.75 -4.24
C THR A 175 3.05 6.81 -3.75
N THR A 176 1.83 6.41 -3.39
CA THR A 176 0.72 7.33 -3.09
C THR A 176 0.72 7.77 -1.64
N ASP A 177 0.53 9.07 -1.40
CA ASP A 177 0.14 9.59 -0.10
C ASP A 177 -1.40 9.63 0.02
N LEU A 178 -1.93 9.65 1.25
CA LEU A 178 -3.37 9.75 1.50
C LEU A 178 -4.00 11.01 0.90
N ARG A 179 -3.21 12.07 0.69
CA ARG A 179 -3.68 13.35 0.11
C ARG A 179 -3.90 13.32 -1.41
N LEU A 180 -3.52 12.25 -2.10
CA LEU A 180 -3.55 12.20 -3.57
C LEU A 180 -4.97 12.27 -4.14
N ASN A 181 -5.90 11.51 -3.56
CA ASN A 181 -7.27 11.42 -4.03
C ASN A 181 -8.19 10.83 -2.93
N GLU A 182 -9.47 10.71 -3.26
CA GLU A 182 -10.47 9.99 -2.47
C GLU A 182 -10.92 8.77 -3.30
N PRO A 183 -10.70 7.53 -2.83
CA PRO A 183 -11.07 6.34 -3.56
C PRO A 183 -12.58 6.22 -3.75
N ARG A 184 -13.01 5.86 -4.97
CA ARG A 184 -14.43 5.61 -5.24
C ARG A 184 -14.93 4.31 -4.59
N TYR A 185 -16.20 4.30 -4.21
CA TYR A 185 -16.89 3.08 -3.85
C TYR A 185 -17.27 2.26 -5.09
N ALA A 186 -17.07 0.95 -5.04
CA ALA A 186 -17.52 0.04 -6.08
C ALA A 186 -19.05 -0.14 -6.03
N SER A 187 -19.74 0.11 -7.13
CA SER A 187 -21.18 -0.12 -7.24
C SER A 187 -21.51 -1.62 -7.26
N LEU A 188 -22.71 -2.01 -6.79
CA LEU A 188 -23.18 -3.41 -6.85
C LEU A 188 -23.07 -4.04 -8.26
N PRO A 189 -23.44 -3.35 -9.36
CA PRO A 189 -23.23 -3.87 -10.70
C PRO A 189 -21.75 -4.13 -11.02
N ASN A 190 -20.84 -3.26 -10.58
CA ASN A 190 -19.41 -3.44 -10.81
C ASN A 190 -18.84 -4.59 -9.99
N ILE A 191 -19.28 -4.79 -8.75
CA ILE A 191 -18.92 -5.95 -7.92
C ILE A 191 -19.31 -7.26 -8.62
N MET A 192 -20.50 -7.30 -9.23
CA MET A 192 -20.96 -8.47 -9.99
C MET A 192 -20.15 -8.71 -11.26
N LYS A 193 -19.79 -7.65 -12.00
CA LYS A 193 -18.91 -7.74 -13.17
C LYS A 193 -17.50 -8.18 -12.79
N ALA A 194 -16.99 -7.71 -11.65
CA ALA A 194 -15.65 -8.01 -11.17
C ALA A 194 -15.44 -9.51 -10.93
N LYS A 195 -16.48 -10.28 -10.57
CA LYS A 195 -16.40 -11.74 -10.44
C LYS A 195 -16.05 -12.46 -11.75
N LYS A 196 -16.36 -11.85 -12.89
CA LYS A 196 -16.10 -12.41 -14.24
C LYS A 196 -14.78 -11.94 -14.84
N LYS A 197 -14.18 -10.87 -14.33
CA LYS A 197 -12.88 -10.37 -14.81
C LYS A 197 -11.78 -11.40 -14.53
N PRO A 198 -10.76 -11.52 -15.41
CA PRO A 198 -9.72 -12.52 -15.23
C PRO A 198 -8.82 -12.18 -14.04
N ILE A 199 -8.44 -13.21 -13.27
CA ILE A 199 -7.36 -13.18 -12.29
C ILE A 199 -6.44 -14.34 -12.66
N ASP A 200 -5.21 -14.01 -13.06
CA ASP A 200 -4.19 -15.03 -13.33
C ASP A 200 -3.54 -15.45 -12.01
N GLU A 201 -3.53 -16.74 -11.70
CA GLU A 201 -2.90 -17.27 -10.49
C GLU A 201 -1.47 -17.71 -10.83
N LYS A 202 -0.50 -17.14 -10.13
CA LYS A 202 0.94 -17.44 -10.25
C LYS A 202 1.47 -17.82 -8.87
N THR A 203 2.74 -18.20 -8.82
CA THR A 203 3.47 -18.43 -7.56
C THR A 203 4.81 -17.69 -7.57
N PRO A 204 5.47 -17.47 -6.41
CA PRO A 204 6.80 -16.87 -6.39
C PRO A 204 7.83 -17.61 -7.27
N GLU A 205 7.72 -18.94 -7.37
CA GLU A 205 8.59 -19.80 -8.19
C GLU A 205 8.45 -19.50 -9.68
N THR A 206 7.27 -19.05 -10.13
CA THR A 206 7.04 -18.62 -11.52
C THR A 206 8.01 -17.50 -11.93
N TYR A 207 8.40 -16.66 -10.97
CA TYR A 207 9.34 -15.56 -11.17
C TYR A 207 10.76 -15.87 -10.66
N GLY A 208 11.03 -17.11 -10.25
CA GLY A 208 12.33 -17.53 -9.71
C GLY A 208 12.70 -16.81 -8.41
N VAL A 209 11.72 -16.42 -7.59
CA VAL A 209 11.96 -15.67 -6.35
C VAL A 209 11.84 -16.56 -5.12
N ASP A 210 12.93 -16.66 -4.38
CA ASP A 210 12.94 -17.18 -3.02
C ASP A 210 12.31 -16.17 -2.05
N VAL A 211 11.24 -16.61 -1.37
CA VAL A 211 10.50 -15.84 -0.36
C VAL A 211 10.93 -16.14 1.07
N ALA A 212 12.02 -16.88 1.28
CA ALA A 212 12.58 -17.13 2.60
C ALA A 212 12.85 -15.82 3.35
N PRO A 213 12.36 -15.67 4.60
CA PRO A 213 12.59 -14.48 5.40
C PRO A 213 14.08 -14.22 5.61
N ARG A 214 14.50 -12.95 5.46
CA ARG A 214 15.84 -12.49 5.81
C ARG A 214 15.90 -11.99 7.25
N LEU A 215 14.76 -11.62 7.81
CA LEU A 215 14.60 -11.10 9.15
C LEU A 215 13.84 -12.12 10.01
N LYS A 216 14.26 -12.23 11.26
CA LYS A 216 13.58 -13.06 12.26
C LYS A 216 12.96 -12.13 13.30
N VAL A 217 11.63 -12.11 13.37
CA VAL A 217 10.92 -11.48 14.47
C VAL A 217 11.12 -12.33 15.72
N LEU A 218 11.81 -11.77 16.73
CA LEU A 218 12.09 -12.50 17.96
C LEU A 218 10.90 -12.51 18.91
N LYS A 219 10.18 -11.39 18.99
CA LYS A 219 9.04 -11.21 19.89
C LYS A 219 8.18 -10.03 19.44
N THR A 220 6.87 -10.17 19.59
CA THR A 220 5.89 -9.09 19.49
C THR A 220 5.29 -8.85 20.88
N THR A 221 5.18 -7.59 21.30
CA THR A 221 4.60 -7.21 22.60
C THR A 221 3.69 -6.02 22.44
N GLU A 222 2.66 -5.93 23.29
CA GLU A 222 1.88 -4.70 23.39
C GLU A 222 2.79 -3.54 23.83
N PRO A 223 2.59 -2.32 23.28
CA PRO A 223 3.30 -1.14 23.77
C PRO A 223 2.93 -0.89 25.23
N GLY A 224 3.85 -0.27 25.97
CA GLY A 224 3.61 0.08 27.37
C GLY A 224 2.34 0.92 27.53
N GLY A 225 1.44 0.50 28.43
CA GLY A 225 0.22 1.24 28.73
C GLY A 225 0.54 2.65 29.23
N ARG A 226 -0.12 3.66 28.65
CA ARG A 226 0.02 5.04 29.13
C ARG A 226 -0.62 5.16 30.52
N LYS A 227 0.09 5.77 31.47
CA LYS A 227 -0.49 6.13 32.77
C LYS A 227 -1.73 6.99 32.57
N ALA A 228 -2.76 6.77 33.39
CA ALA A 228 -3.97 7.58 33.35
C ALA A 228 -3.62 9.07 33.54
N GLY A 229 -4.18 9.91 32.68
CA GLY A 229 -4.02 11.37 32.79
C GLY A 229 -4.94 11.97 33.86
N VAL A 230 -4.75 13.26 34.11
CA VAL A 230 -5.58 14.05 35.03
C VAL A 230 -6.42 15.04 34.24
N LYS A 231 -7.70 15.19 34.61
CA LYS A 231 -8.57 16.27 34.10
C LYS A 231 -8.43 17.48 35.03
N VAL A 232 -8.26 18.66 34.46
CA VAL A 232 -8.11 19.93 35.20
C VAL A 232 -9.34 20.81 34.98
N ALA A 233 -9.67 21.64 35.96
CA ALA A 233 -10.89 22.45 35.96
C ALA A 233 -10.72 23.80 35.24
N SER A 234 -9.49 24.24 34.96
CA SER A 234 -9.22 25.52 34.34
C SER A 234 -7.94 25.55 33.51
N VAL A 235 -7.82 26.55 32.63
CA VAL A 235 -6.59 26.83 31.87
C VAL A 235 -5.43 27.18 32.81
N ALA A 236 -5.69 27.92 33.90
CA ALA A 236 -4.66 28.27 34.88
C ALA A 236 -4.08 27.02 35.56
N GLU A 237 -4.94 26.08 35.96
CA GLU A 237 -4.51 24.79 36.51
C GLU A 237 -3.72 23.97 35.48
N LEU A 238 -4.15 23.95 34.22
CA LEU A 238 -3.41 23.28 33.15
C LEU A 238 -1.99 23.83 33.01
N VAL A 239 -1.84 25.15 32.88
CA VAL A 239 -0.53 25.80 32.73
C VAL A 239 0.32 25.58 33.98
N GLY A 240 -0.28 25.64 35.18
CA GLY A 240 0.39 25.33 36.44
C GLY A 240 0.99 23.92 36.46
N LYS A 241 0.20 22.90 36.08
CA LYS A 241 0.68 21.51 36.02
C LYS A 241 1.72 21.31 34.92
N LEU A 242 1.56 21.94 33.77
CA LEU A 242 2.51 21.83 32.67
C LEU A 242 3.88 22.43 33.02
N LYS A 243 3.92 23.57 33.72
CA LYS A 243 5.16 24.19 34.20
C LYS A 243 5.80 23.42 35.36
N ASN A 244 5.00 23.11 36.39
CA ASN A 244 5.54 22.68 37.68
C ASN A 244 5.67 21.15 37.81
N GLU A 245 4.80 20.38 37.17
CA GLU A 245 4.80 18.91 37.28
C GLU A 245 5.40 18.25 36.03
N ALA A 246 5.04 18.73 34.84
CA ALA A 246 5.48 18.13 33.58
C ALA A 246 6.78 18.74 33.02
N GLY A 247 7.11 20.00 33.36
CA GLY A 247 8.33 20.67 32.92
C GLY A 247 8.44 20.89 31.40
N VAL A 248 7.31 21.06 30.71
CA VAL A 248 7.24 21.17 29.23
C VAL A 248 6.92 22.58 28.74
N LEU A 249 6.85 23.55 29.64
CA LEU A 249 6.57 24.98 29.39
C LEU A 249 7.58 25.88 30.09
#